data_AF-A0A8T6NAR8-F1
#
_entry.id   AF-A0A8T6NAR8-F1
#
_cell.length_a   1.000
_cell.length_b   1.000
_cell.length_c   1.000
_cell.angle_alpha   90.00
_cell.angle_beta   90.00
_cell.angle_gamma   90.00
#
_symmetry.space_group_name_H-M   'P 1'
#
loop_
_entity.id
_entity.type
_entity.pdbx_description
1 polymer ?
#
loop_
_entity_poly.entity_id
_entity_poly.type
_entity_poly.pdbx_seq_one_letter_code
_entity_poly.pdbx_strand_id
1 'polypeptide(L)' 'MVDKIKCSHILVEKQSQALAILERLKKGEKFADLAKELSLDTGCGKRGGDLGYFGRGKMVKKFEST' A
#
# COMPACT_ATOMS: atom_id res chain seq x y z
N MET A 1 24.50 -1.51 -7.97
CA MET A 1 23.30 -2.32 -7.71
C MET A 1 22.30 -1.46 -6.97
N VAL A 2 21.24 -1.02 -7.64
CA VAL A 2 20.24 -0.16 -7.01
C VAL A 2 19.12 -1.06 -6.49
N ASP A 3 19.35 -1.67 -5.32
CA ASP A 3 18.38 -2.54 -4.63
C ASP A 3 17.26 -1.71 -3.98
N LYS A 4 16.62 -0.83 -4.76
CA LYS A 4 15.53 0.04 -4.29
C LYS A 4 14.26 -0.31 -5.03
N ILE A 5 13.29 -0.86 -4.30
CA ILE A 5 11.96 -1.19 -4.82
C ILE A 5 11.02 -0.05 -4.47
N LYS A 6 10.15 0.31 -5.41
CA LYS A 6 9.05 1.23 -5.17
C LYS A 6 7.77 0.41 -5.07
N CYS A 7 7.13 0.43 -3.90
CA CYS A 7 5.80 -0.16 -3.71
C CYS A 7 4.84 0.85 -3.10
N SER A 8 3.56 0.61 -3.35
CA SER A 8 2.46 1.27 -2.67
C SER A 8 1.68 0.22 -1.88
N HIS A 9 1.27 0.55 -0.66
CA HIS A 9 0.44 -0.33 0.17
C HIS A 9 -0.70 0.42 0.84
N ILE A 10 -1.74 -0.34 1.16
CA ILE A 10 -2.87 0.16 1.95
C ILE A 10 -2.97 -0.74 3.16
N LEU A 11 -2.75 -0.16 4.34
CA LEU A 11 -2.82 -0.88 5.60
C LEU A 11 -4.23 -0.75 6.16
N VAL A 12 -4.92 -1.87 6.34
CA VAL A 12 -6.27 -1.94 6.90
C VAL A 12 -6.31 -2.93 8.06
N GLU A 13 -7.18 -2.68 9.02
CA GLU A 13 -7.37 -3.55 10.18
C GLU A 13 -8.08 -4.85 9.82
N LYS A 14 -8.99 -4.80 8.85
CA LYS A 14 -9.87 -5.91 8.49
C LYS A 14 -9.66 -6.36 7.06
N GLN A 15 -9.61 -7.69 6.87
CA GLN A 15 -9.59 -8.30 5.54
C GLN A 15 -10.80 -7.87 4.68
N SER A 16 -11.97 -7.67 5.29
CA SER A 16 -13.16 -7.17 4.58
C SER A 16 -12.93 -5.80 3.94
N GLN A 17 -12.17 -4.91 4.57
CA GLN A 17 -11.82 -3.61 3.99
C GLN A 17 -10.85 -3.78 2.82
N ALA A 18 -9.86 -4.68 2.94
CA ALA A 18 -8.95 -4.99 1.84
C ALA A 18 -9.71 -5.51 0.62
N LEU A 19 -10.69 -6.40 0.84
CA LEU A 19 -11.55 -6.91 -0.23
C LEU A 19 -12.40 -5.80 -0.86
N ALA A 20 -13.02 -4.92 -0.06
CA ALA A 20 -13.79 -3.79 -0.57
C ALA A 20 -12.94 -2.83 -1.41
N ILE A 21 -11.70 -2.56 -0.98
CA ILE A 21 -10.72 -1.77 -1.76
C ILE A 21 -10.41 -2.48 -3.08
N LEU A 22 -10.20 -3.79 -3.06
CA LEU A 22 -9.90 -4.58 -4.25
C LEU A 22 -11.08 -4.55 -5.25
N GLU A 23 -12.32 -4.60 -4.76
CA GLU A 23 -13.51 -4.43 -5.60
C GLU A 23 -13.61 -3.01 -6.18
N ARG A 24 -13.34 -1.96 -5.40
CA ARG A 24 -13.30 -0.57 -5.89
C ARG A 24 -12.19 -0.36 -6.92
N LEU A 25 -11.01 -0.94 -6.71
CA LEU A 25 -9.92 -0.96 -7.69
C LEU A 25 -10.33 -1.63 -9.00
N LYS A 26 -11.05 -2.76 -8.92
CA LYS A 26 -11.61 -3.43 -10.11
C LYS A 26 -12.66 -2.58 -10.84
N LYS A 27 -13.37 -1.70 -10.13
CA LYS A 27 -14.30 -0.72 -10.73
C LYS A 27 -13.60 0.46 -11.41
N GLY A 28 -12.27 0.55 -11.31
CA GLY A 28 -11.47 1.63 -11.91
C GLY A 28 -11.17 2.79 -10.97
N GLU A 29 -11.44 2.65 -9.66
CA GLU A 29 -10.99 3.65 -8.70
C GLU A 29 -9.47 3.67 -8.57
N LYS A 30 -8.91 4.85 -8.25
CA LYS A 30 -7.48 5.00 -8.10
C LYS A 30 -7.04 4.47 -6.73
N PHE A 31 -6.01 3.63 -6.74
CA PHE A 31 -5.37 3.14 -5.52
C PHE A 31 -4.97 4.28 -4.58
N ALA A 32 -4.48 5.39 -5.13
CA ALA A 32 -4.08 6.54 -4.33
C ALA A 32 -5.23 7.20 -3.55
N ASP A 33 -6.44 7.21 -4.10
CA ASP A 33 -7.59 7.81 -3.44
C ASP A 33 -8.11 6.87 -2.33
N LEU A 34 -8.20 5.56 -2.63
CA LEU A 34 -8.54 4.55 -1.65
C LEU A 34 -7.51 4.46 -0.51
N ALA A 35 -6.23 4.62 -0.83
CA ALA A 35 -5.18 4.65 0.17
C ALA A 35 -5.25 5.90 1.07
N LYS A 36 -5.65 7.05 0.53
CA LYS A 36 -5.86 8.26 1.35
C LYS A 36 -7.07 8.13 2.27
N GLU A 37 -8.13 7.49 1.77
CA GLU A 37 -9.41 7.38 2.47
C GLU A 37 -9.43 6.25 3.50
N LEU A 38 -8.83 5.10 3.18
CA LEU A 38 -9.00 3.85 3.93
C LEU A 38 -7.70 3.32 4.57
N SER A 39 -6.51 3.81 4.17
CA SER A 39 -5.27 3.36 4.79
C SER A 39 -5.14 3.91 6.20
N LEU A 40 -4.94 3.02 7.16
CA LEU A 40 -4.58 3.35 8.54
C LEU A 40 -3.15 3.84 8.67
N ASP A 41 -2.29 3.49 7.71
CA ASP A 41 -0.95 4.07 7.63
C ASP A 41 -1.07 5.51 7.13
N THR A 42 -1.16 6.46 8.06
CA THR A 42 -1.29 7.89 7.76
C THR A 42 -0.05 8.50 7.11
N GLY A 43 1.11 7.86 7.24
CA GLY A 43 2.38 8.31 6.66
C GLY A 43 2.42 8.12 5.15
N CYS A 44 2.17 6.89 4.67
CA CYS A 44 2.09 6.61 3.23
C CYS A 44 0.70 6.86 2.66
N GLY A 45 -0.37 6.71 3.47
CA GLY A 45 -1.76 6.90 3.07
C GLY A 45 -2.00 8.29 2.48
N LYS A 46 -1.46 9.35 3.10
CA LYS A 46 -1.52 10.72 2.55
C LYS A 46 -0.86 10.86 1.17
N ARG A 47 0.12 10.01 0.84
CA ARG A 47 0.77 9.95 -0.47
C ARG A 47 0.12 8.93 -1.42
N GLY A 48 -1.09 8.48 -1.11
CA GLY A 48 -1.78 7.46 -1.89
C GLY A 48 -1.19 6.06 -1.69
N GLY A 49 -0.72 5.76 -0.49
CA GLY A 49 -0.11 4.48 -0.14
C GLY A 49 1.34 4.35 -0.57
N ASP A 50 1.94 5.40 -1.16
CA ASP A 50 3.31 5.38 -1.66
C ASP A 50 4.33 5.36 -0.50
N LEU A 51 5.05 4.24 -0.40
CA LEU A 51 6.15 4.05 0.55
C LEU A 51 7.46 4.66 0.02
N GLY A 52 7.49 5.12 -1.23
CA GLY A 52 8.70 5.55 -1.91
C GLY A 52 9.65 4.39 -2.22
N TYR A 53 10.91 4.74 -2.43
CA TYR A 53 11.97 3.77 -2.70
C TYR A 53 12.54 3.24 -1.39
N PHE A 54 12.36 1.95 -1.12
CA PHE A 54 12.95 1.29 0.04
C PHE A 54 13.94 0.21 -0.39
N GLY A 55 15.00 0.06 0.42
CA GLY A 55 15.99 -0.99 0.24
C GLY A 55 15.56 -2.32 0.85
N ARG A 56 16.12 -3.44 0.38
CA ARG A 56 15.97 -4.74 1.05
C ARG A 56 16.39 -4.63 2.53
N GLY A 57 15.61 -5.21 3.42
CA GLY A 57 15.74 -5.16 4.89
C GLY A 57 15.03 -3.99 5.59
N LYS A 58 14.37 -3.07 4.86
CA LYS A 58 13.64 -1.93 5.47
C LYS A 58 12.17 -2.22 5.74
N MET A 59 11.62 -3.29 5.17
CA MET A 59 10.24 -3.72 5.33
C MET A 59 10.17 -5.03 6.11
N VAL A 60 9.03 -5.30 6.73
CA VAL A 60 8.80 -6.60 7.37
C VAL A 60 8.97 -7.69 6.32
N LYS A 61 9.67 -8.77 6.70
CA LYS A 61 10.08 -9.84 5.78
C LYS A 61 8.92 -10.42 4.94
N LYS A 62 7.71 -10.47 5.52
CA LYS A 62 6.48 -10.89 4.83
C LYS A 62 6.08 -9.95 3.68
N PHE A 63 6.32 -8.65 3.82
CA PHE A 63 6.05 -7.65 2.77
C PHE A 63 7.16 -7.61 1.72
N GLU A 64 8.41 -7.81 2.14
CA GLU A 64 9.57 -7.77 1.23
C GLU A 64 9.70 -9.04 0.35
N SER A 65 9.21 -10.19 0.83
CA SER A 65 9.41 -11.49 0.17
C SER A 65 8.24 -11.92 -0.74
N THR A 66 7.26 -11.03 -0.97
CA THR A 66 6.12 -11.27 -1.88
C THR A 66 6.36 -10.56 -3.21
#